data_AF-A0A3D8LCQ0-F1
#
_entry.id   AF-A0A3D8LCQ0-F1
#
_cell.length_a   1.000
_cell.length_b   1.000
_cell.length_c   1.000
_cell.angle_alpha   90.00
_cell.angle_beta   90.00
_cell.angle_gamma   90.00
#
_symmetry.space_group_name_H-M   'P 1'
#
loop_
_entity.id
_entity.type
_entity.pdbx_description
1 polymer ?
#
loop_
_entity_poly.entity_id
_entity_poly.type
_entity_poly.pdbx_seq_one_letter_code
_entity_poly.pdbx_strand_id
1 'polypeptide(L)'
;MNEKLKVIDAIQAKQARVSSLRERVEQIQGERLTAERSLGEEIQLRDSLMRLSDTEVEILVMETEQLRDSLMQAFAEMQKIAESVGELEFETAEGTQIYYAGDLAGGKANGYGYGLFGTGGIYAGEWKNNKRHGKGKYTWPDGNVYVGEYRQGKREGTGTYYFTSGEKYVGEWKNNMRSGQGAMYDEDGELILSGIWKEDKVQEVVKKG
;
A
#
# COMPACT_ATOMS: atom_id res chain seq x y z
N MET A 1 50.66 9.07 -28.79
CA MET A 1 49.20 8.82 -28.70
C MET A 1 48.75 8.42 -27.28
N ASN A 2 49.58 7.67 -26.52
CA ASN A 2 49.21 7.08 -25.23
C ASN A 2 49.12 8.06 -24.04
N GLU A 3 49.87 9.18 -24.04
CA GLU A 3 49.85 10.16 -22.93
C GLU A 3 48.63 11.09 -22.95
N LYS A 4 48.18 11.50 -24.14
CA LYS A 4 46.98 12.35 -24.28
C LYS A 4 45.71 11.65 -23.77
N LEU A 5 45.61 10.33 -23.99
CA LEU A 5 44.47 9.53 -23.53
C LEU A 5 44.44 9.46 -21.99
N LYS A 6 45.58 9.21 -21.34
CA LYS A 6 45.70 9.23 -19.88
C LYS A 6 45.28 10.56 -19.26
N VAL A 7 45.59 11.68 -19.92
CA VAL A 7 45.18 13.02 -19.46
C VAL A 7 43.67 13.22 -19.59
N ILE A 8 43.05 12.75 -20.68
CA ILE A 8 41.59 12.81 -20.88
C ILE A 8 40.88 11.97 -19.80
N ASP A 9 41.33 10.73 -19.56
CA ASP A 9 40.74 9.86 -18.53
C ASP A 9 40.86 10.49 -17.13
N ALA A 10 42.00 11.10 -16.82
CA ALA A 10 42.20 11.80 -15.55
C ALA A 10 41.30 13.03 -15.40
N ILE A 11 41.01 13.75 -16.49
CA ILE A 11 40.06 14.87 -16.49
C ILE A 11 38.64 14.36 -16.28
N GLN A 12 38.23 13.30 -16.96
CA GLN A 12 36.91 12.69 -16.81
C GLN A 12 36.68 12.16 -15.39
N ALA A 13 37.68 11.49 -14.80
CA ALA A 13 37.62 11.02 -13.42
C ALA A 13 37.47 12.18 -12.41
N LYS A 14 38.17 13.29 -12.65
CA LYS A 14 38.01 14.50 -11.83
C LYS A 14 36.64 15.14 -12.01
N GLN A 15 36.10 15.19 -13.24
CA GLN A 15 34.76 15.70 -13.52
C GLN A 15 33.67 14.85 -12.85
N ALA A 16 33.79 13.52 -12.89
CA ALA A 16 32.89 12.62 -12.18
C ALA A 16 32.95 12.85 -10.66
N ARG A 17 34.16 12.97 -10.09
CA ARG A 17 34.33 13.28 -8.67
C ARG A 17 33.72 14.63 -8.28
N VAL A 18 33.90 15.67 -9.10
CA VAL A 18 33.29 16.99 -8.87
C VAL A 18 31.76 16.90 -8.91
N SER A 19 31.20 16.12 -9.82
CA SER A 19 29.75 15.95 -9.94
C SER A 19 29.18 15.24 -8.70
N SER A 20 29.80 14.15 -8.26
CA SER A 20 29.43 13.45 -7.01
C SER A 20 29.58 14.34 -5.78
N LEU A 21 30.63 15.18 -5.71
CA LEU A 21 30.78 16.14 -4.62
C LEU A 21 29.68 17.21 -4.62
N ARG A 22 29.19 17.64 -5.79
CA ARG A 22 28.07 18.59 -5.88
C ARG A 22 26.78 18.00 -5.36
N GLU A 23 26.44 16.78 -5.79
CA GLU A 23 25.28 16.04 -5.27
C GLU A 23 25.37 15.89 -3.74
N ARG A 24 26.56 15.59 -3.21
CA ARG A 24 26.77 15.50 -1.76
C ARG A 24 26.58 16.83 -1.04
N VAL A 25 27.01 17.95 -1.63
CA VAL A 25 26.78 19.29 -1.06
C VAL A 25 25.30 19.62 -1.04
N GLU A 26 24.55 19.30 -2.10
CA GLU A 26 23.09 19.49 -2.14
C GLU A 26 22.39 18.66 -1.07
N GLN A 27 22.80 17.39 -0.90
CA GLN A 27 22.30 16.54 0.18
C GLN A 27 22.55 17.15 1.56
N ILE A 28 23.79 17.58 1.83
CA ILE A 28 24.17 18.19 3.12
C ILE A 28 23.38 19.47 3.38
N GLN A 29 23.12 20.28 2.34
CA GLN A 29 22.29 21.48 2.47
C GLN A 29 20.84 21.14 2.83
N GLY A 30 20.27 20.09 2.23
CA GLY A 30 18.95 19.56 2.59
C GLY A 30 18.88 19.04 4.03
N GLU A 31 19.89 18.27 4.44
CA GLU A 31 20.03 17.79 5.83
C GLU A 31 20.12 18.96 6.82
N ARG A 32 20.92 20.00 6.50
CA ARG A 32 21.04 21.21 7.32
C ARG A 32 19.72 21.97 7.45
N LEU A 33 19.01 22.20 6.34
CA LEU A 33 17.70 22.87 6.34
C LEU A 33 16.68 22.11 7.21
N THR A 34 16.74 20.78 7.17
CA THR A 34 15.88 19.92 8.01
C THR A 34 16.23 20.10 9.49
N ALA A 35 17.51 20.07 9.84
CA ALA A 35 17.97 20.28 11.21
C ALA A 35 17.63 21.69 11.75
N GLU A 36 17.76 22.73 10.93
CA GLU A 36 17.37 24.11 11.27
C GLU A 36 15.87 24.22 11.58
N ARG A 37 15.02 23.52 10.82
CA ARG A 37 13.58 23.44 11.09
C ARG A 37 13.28 22.74 12.41
N SER A 38 13.87 21.56 12.63
CA SER A 38 13.69 20.80 13.88
C SER A 38 14.15 21.59 15.10
N LEU A 39 15.26 22.32 15.00
CA LEU A 39 15.73 23.19 16.08
C LEU A 39 14.76 24.34 16.37
N GLY A 40 14.15 24.91 15.33
CA GLY A 40 13.11 25.93 15.49
C GLY A 40 11.87 25.42 16.25
N GLU A 41 11.43 24.20 15.93
CA GLU A 41 10.33 23.52 16.63
C GLU A 41 10.68 23.24 18.10
N GLU A 42 11.91 22.77 18.37
CA GLU A 42 12.41 22.50 19.73
C GLU A 42 12.48 23.78 20.58
N ILE A 43 12.96 24.90 20.01
CA ILE A 43 12.99 26.19 20.68
C ILE A 43 11.57 26.66 21.03
N GLN A 44 10.61 26.52 20.10
CA GLN A 44 9.21 26.89 20.34
C GLN A 44 8.58 26.05 21.46
N LEU A 45 8.85 24.74 21.49
CA LEU A 45 8.41 23.85 22.57
C LEU A 45 9.02 24.25 23.91
N ARG A 46 10.32 24.56 23.93
CA ARG A 46 11.02 25.01 25.15
C ARG A 46 10.44 26.32 25.68
N ASP A 47 10.21 27.31 24.83
CA ASP A 47 9.64 28.59 25.23
C ASP A 47 8.21 28.45 25.74
N SER A 48 7.44 27.52 25.16
CA SER A 48 6.09 27.18 25.63
C SER A 48 6.15 26.49 26.99
N LEU A 49 7.07 25.55 27.18
CA LEU A 49 7.30 24.83 28.45
C LEU A 49 7.74 25.77 29.57
N MET A 50 8.60 26.76 29.28
CA MET A 50 9.06 27.76 30.26
C MET A 50 7.94 28.71 30.75
N ARG A 51 6.78 28.72 30.11
CA ARG A 51 5.61 29.51 30.53
C ARG A 51 4.62 28.71 31.37
N LEU A 52 4.79 27.40 31.47
CA LEU A 52 3.95 26.52 32.28
C LEU A 52 4.37 26.58 33.75
N SER A 53 3.40 26.39 34.64
CA SER A 53 3.65 26.15 36.06
C SER A 53 4.24 24.76 36.29
N ASP A 54 4.93 24.57 37.42
CA ASP A 54 5.55 23.28 37.77
C ASP A 54 4.52 22.12 37.78
N THR A 55 3.28 22.39 38.21
CA THR A 55 2.18 21.41 38.18
C THR A 55 1.74 21.05 36.75
N GLU A 56 1.71 22.01 35.83
CA GLU A 56 1.40 21.75 34.42
C GLU A 56 2.51 20.95 33.74
N VAL A 57 3.77 21.22 34.10
CA VAL A 57 4.93 20.42 33.63
C VAL A 57 4.84 18.99 34.15
N GLU A 58 4.54 18.77 35.44
CA GLU A 58 4.36 17.43 36.02
C GLU A 58 3.24 16.63 35.34
N ILE A 59 2.09 17.27 35.09
CA ILE A 59 0.96 16.63 34.38
C ILE A 59 1.37 16.21 32.97
N LEU A 60 2.02 17.09 32.21
CA LEU A 60 2.47 16.76 30.86
C LEU A 60 3.50 15.63 30.85
N VAL A 61 4.44 15.62 31.81
CA VAL A 61 5.39 14.51 31.95
C VAL A 61 4.65 13.20 32.19
N MET A 62 3.71 13.16 33.13
CA MET A 62 2.91 11.97 33.40
C MET A 62 2.10 11.50 32.18
N GLU A 63 1.45 12.42 31.45
CA GLU A 63 0.69 12.10 30.24
C GLU A 63 1.60 11.52 29.13
N THR A 64 2.80 12.07 28.95
CA THR A 64 3.76 11.56 27.96
C THR A 64 4.31 10.18 28.33
N GLU A 65 4.53 9.89 29.62
CA GLU A 65 4.92 8.57 30.08
C GLU A 65 3.80 7.54 29.87
N GLN A 66 2.55 7.92 30.20
CA GLN A 66 1.40 7.06 29.96
C GLN A 66 1.21 6.74 28.46
N LEU A 67 1.40 7.74 27.59
CA LEU A 67 1.37 7.56 26.13
C LEU A 67 2.50 6.65 25.66
N ARG A 68 3.73 6.84 26.16
CA ARG A 68 4.88 5.98 25.85
C ARG A 68 4.60 4.53 26.24
N ASP A 69 4.09 4.29 27.43
CA ASP A 69 3.84 2.94 27.93
C ASP A 69 2.71 2.27 27.13
N SER A 70 1.64 3.02 26.79
CA SER A 70 0.57 2.55 25.90
C SER A 70 1.10 2.18 24.51
N LEU A 71 2.01 2.99 23.96
CA LEU A 71 2.64 2.73 22.67
C LEU A 71 3.53 1.47 22.73
N MET A 72 4.32 1.32 23.79
CA MET A 72 5.17 0.13 23.98
C MET A 72 4.34 -1.14 24.14
N GLN A 73 3.20 -1.06 24.83
CA GLN A 73 2.27 -2.18 24.94
C GLN A 73 1.68 -2.54 23.56
N ALA A 74 1.23 -1.55 22.79
CA ALA A 74 0.72 -1.77 21.44
C ALA A 74 1.78 -2.43 20.53
N PHE A 75 3.04 -1.98 20.58
CA PHE A 75 4.12 -2.61 19.82
C PHE A 75 4.36 -4.07 20.22
N ALA A 76 4.38 -4.37 21.53
CA ALA A 76 4.54 -5.73 22.02
C ALA A 76 3.38 -6.64 21.59
N GLU A 77 2.14 -6.12 21.57
CA GLU A 77 0.97 -6.84 21.06
C GLU A 77 1.07 -7.08 19.55
N MET A 78 1.47 -6.07 18.76
CA MET A 78 1.68 -6.21 17.31
C MET A 78 2.77 -7.24 16.99
N GLN A 79 3.88 -7.25 17.73
CA GLN A 79 4.95 -8.23 17.53
C GLN A 79 4.47 -9.66 17.80
N LYS A 80 3.70 -9.88 18.88
CA LYS A 80 3.11 -11.20 19.17
C LYS A 80 2.15 -11.64 18.05
N ILE A 81 1.36 -10.72 17.49
CA ILE A 81 0.49 -11.02 16.34
C ILE A 81 1.32 -11.42 15.12
N ALA A 82 2.38 -10.66 14.80
CA ALA A 82 3.27 -10.97 13.68
C ALA A 82 3.94 -12.35 13.83
N GLU A 83 4.39 -12.73 15.03
CA GLU A 83 4.95 -14.05 15.31
C GLU A 83 3.90 -15.19 15.24
N SER A 84 2.62 -14.86 15.37
CA SER A 84 1.52 -15.83 15.36
C SER A 84 0.95 -16.11 13.97
N VAL A 85 1.20 -15.23 12.98
CA VAL A 85 0.74 -15.41 11.61
C VAL A 85 1.80 -16.15 10.79
N GLY A 86 1.36 -17.02 9.88
CA GLY A 86 2.27 -17.70 9.00
C GLY A 86 2.66 -16.82 7.81
N GLU A 87 3.95 -16.77 7.52
CA GLU A 87 4.48 -16.03 6.37
C GLU A 87 4.92 -16.99 5.26
N LEU A 88 4.68 -16.60 4.01
CA LEU A 88 5.16 -17.33 2.84
C LEU A 88 5.54 -16.37 1.72
N GLU A 89 6.55 -16.76 0.96
CA GLU A 89 6.86 -16.17 -0.33
C GLU A 89 6.64 -17.22 -1.42
N PHE A 90 5.83 -16.93 -2.43
CA PHE A 90 5.56 -17.85 -3.53
C PHE A 90 5.19 -17.13 -4.83
N GLU A 91 5.36 -17.81 -5.95
CA GLU A 91 5.05 -17.28 -7.28
C GLU A 91 3.72 -17.86 -7.80
N THR A 92 2.92 -17.03 -8.49
CA THR A 92 1.74 -17.52 -9.22
C THR A 92 2.14 -18.28 -10.49
N ALA A 93 1.19 -18.97 -11.12
CA ALA A 93 1.44 -19.64 -12.40
C ALA A 93 1.82 -18.65 -13.53
N GLU A 94 1.44 -17.39 -13.38
CA GLU A 94 1.75 -16.29 -14.29
C GLU A 94 3.09 -15.59 -13.98
N GLY A 95 3.88 -16.10 -13.03
CA GLY A 95 5.18 -15.52 -12.68
C GLY A 95 5.10 -14.32 -11.74
N THR A 96 3.96 -14.08 -11.07
CA THR A 96 3.84 -12.97 -10.13
C THR A 96 4.28 -13.39 -8.73
N GLN A 97 5.32 -12.74 -8.20
CA GLN A 97 5.76 -12.93 -6.82
C GLN A 97 4.69 -12.46 -5.83
N ILE A 98 4.46 -13.20 -4.75
CA ILE A 98 3.55 -12.84 -3.67
C ILE A 98 4.25 -13.05 -2.33
N TYR A 99 4.21 -12.02 -1.50
CA TYR A 99 4.52 -12.10 -0.06
C TYR A 99 3.20 -12.22 0.70
N TYR A 100 3.04 -13.29 1.45
CA TYR A 100 1.81 -13.64 2.15
C TYR A 100 2.03 -13.64 3.66
N ALA A 101 1.04 -13.12 4.40
CA ALA A 101 0.94 -13.23 5.84
C ALA A 101 -0.49 -13.63 6.23
N GLY A 102 -0.65 -14.73 6.96
CA GLY A 102 -1.95 -15.20 7.44
C GLY A 102 -1.98 -16.68 7.77
N ASP A 103 -3.16 -17.29 7.62
CA ASP A 103 -3.37 -18.69 7.93
C ASP A 103 -2.59 -19.61 6.96
N LEU A 104 -1.95 -20.64 7.51
CA LEU A 104 -1.21 -21.65 6.75
C LEU A 104 -1.76 -23.05 7.00
N ALA A 105 -1.86 -23.84 5.93
CA ALA A 105 -2.13 -25.27 6.01
C ALA A 105 -1.28 -26.01 4.98
N GLY A 106 -0.54 -27.04 5.42
CA GLY A 106 0.30 -27.86 4.54
C GLY A 106 1.37 -27.06 3.80
N GLY A 107 1.95 -26.03 4.44
CA GLY A 107 2.97 -25.17 3.83
C GLY A 107 2.44 -24.26 2.72
N LYS A 108 1.12 -24.01 2.69
CA LYS A 108 0.45 -23.16 1.70
C LYS A 108 -0.49 -22.17 2.39
N ALA A 109 -0.65 -21.00 1.78
CA ALA A 109 -1.66 -20.03 2.15
C ALA A 109 -3.04 -20.66 2.02
N ASN A 110 -3.74 -20.76 3.17
CA ASN A 110 -5.04 -21.38 3.32
C ASN A 110 -5.76 -20.76 4.51
N GLY A 111 -6.98 -20.26 4.32
CA GLY A 111 -7.68 -19.50 5.35
C GLY A 111 -7.63 -18.00 5.06
N TYR A 112 -7.71 -17.15 6.07
CA TYR A 112 -7.67 -15.70 5.86
C TYR A 112 -6.23 -15.17 5.88
N GLY A 113 -5.93 -14.21 5.02
CA GLY A 113 -4.62 -13.57 5.02
C GLY A 113 -4.48 -12.45 4.01
N TYR A 114 -3.30 -11.84 4.05
CA TYR A 114 -2.90 -10.71 3.24
C TYR A 114 -1.83 -11.14 2.25
N GLY A 115 -1.94 -10.72 0.99
CA GLY A 115 -0.93 -10.96 -0.03
C GLY A 115 -0.51 -9.65 -0.69
N LEU A 116 0.78 -9.34 -0.61
CA LEU A 116 1.42 -8.27 -1.38
C LEU A 116 1.98 -8.87 -2.68
N PHE A 117 1.44 -8.43 -3.81
CA PHE A 117 1.84 -8.86 -5.14
C PHE A 117 3.08 -8.06 -5.56
N GLY A 118 4.02 -8.68 -6.28
CA GLY A 118 5.21 -8.00 -6.80
C GLY A 118 4.90 -6.86 -7.78
N THR A 119 3.66 -6.78 -8.27
CA THR A 119 3.13 -5.64 -9.05
C THR A 119 2.74 -4.44 -8.18
N GLY A 120 2.79 -4.56 -6.84
CA GLY A 120 2.38 -3.55 -5.86
C GLY A 120 0.92 -3.67 -5.39
N GLY A 121 0.14 -4.59 -5.96
CA GLY A 121 -1.25 -4.80 -5.54
C GLY A 121 -1.35 -5.54 -4.20
N ILE A 122 -2.41 -5.28 -3.44
CA ILE A 122 -2.64 -5.89 -2.13
C ILE A 122 -3.96 -6.65 -2.15
N TYR A 123 -3.94 -7.90 -1.71
CA TYR A 123 -5.13 -8.69 -1.46
C TYR A 123 -5.32 -8.92 0.04
N ALA A 124 -6.54 -8.77 0.53
CA ALA A 124 -6.96 -9.17 1.86
C ALA A 124 -8.21 -10.05 1.74
N GLY A 125 -8.14 -11.31 2.16
CA GLY A 125 -9.27 -12.21 1.98
C GLY A 125 -8.93 -13.67 2.21
N GLU A 126 -9.80 -14.54 1.72
CA GLU A 126 -9.63 -15.98 1.83
C GLU A 126 -8.64 -16.53 0.79
N TRP A 127 -7.87 -17.52 1.20
CA TRP A 127 -6.87 -18.21 0.41
C TRP A 127 -7.13 -19.71 0.45
N LYS A 128 -6.81 -20.38 -0.66
CA LYS A 128 -6.83 -21.83 -0.76
C LYS A 128 -5.70 -22.29 -1.67
N ASN A 129 -4.76 -23.05 -1.11
CA ASN A 129 -3.59 -23.59 -1.82
C ASN A 129 -2.84 -22.52 -2.64
N ASN A 130 -2.40 -21.44 -2.00
CA ASN A 130 -1.65 -20.33 -2.63
C ASN A 130 -2.44 -19.56 -3.70
N LYS A 131 -3.77 -19.64 -3.69
CA LYS A 131 -4.63 -18.89 -4.60
C LYS A 131 -5.70 -18.13 -3.83
N ARG A 132 -5.97 -16.89 -4.23
CA ARG A 132 -7.14 -16.13 -3.77
C ARG A 132 -8.41 -16.96 -3.98
N HIS A 133 -9.26 -17.00 -2.95
CA HIS A 133 -10.48 -17.80 -2.90
C HIS A 133 -11.55 -17.09 -2.07
N GLY A 134 -12.77 -17.62 -2.03
CA GLY A 134 -13.83 -17.11 -1.15
C GLY A 134 -14.07 -15.61 -1.35
N LYS A 135 -14.28 -14.87 -0.27
CA LYS A 135 -14.45 -13.41 -0.30
C LYS A 135 -13.11 -12.72 -0.08
N GLY A 136 -12.90 -11.61 -0.79
CA GLY A 136 -11.74 -10.76 -0.53
C GLY A 136 -11.83 -9.38 -1.17
N LYS A 137 -10.89 -8.54 -0.76
CA LYS A 137 -10.65 -7.21 -1.30
C LYS A 137 -9.29 -7.20 -1.98
N TYR A 138 -9.24 -6.73 -3.23
CA TYR A 138 -7.99 -6.43 -3.92
C TYR A 138 -7.91 -4.94 -4.18
N THR A 139 -6.79 -4.33 -3.79
CA THR A 139 -6.45 -2.94 -4.07
C THR A 139 -5.31 -2.94 -5.09
N TRP A 140 -5.53 -2.30 -6.24
CA TRP A 140 -4.51 -2.12 -7.26
C TRP A 140 -3.56 -0.95 -6.89
N PRO A 141 -2.33 -0.91 -7.44
CA PRO A 141 -1.40 0.19 -7.20
C PRO A 141 -1.94 1.56 -7.63
N ASP A 142 -2.82 1.58 -8.63
CA ASP A 142 -3.49 2.79 -9.12
C ASP A 142 -4.62 3.28 -8.20
N GLY A 143 -4.91 2.55 -7.12
CA GLY A 143 -5.95 2.86 -6.14
C GLY A 143 -7.32 2.25 -6.46
N ASN A 144 -7.51 1.60 -7.62
CA ASN A 144 -8.74 0.89 -7.91
C ASN A 144 -8.95 -0.23 -6.87
N VAL A 145 -10.20 -0.60 -6.61
CA VAL A 145 -10.53 -1.61 -5.60
C VAL A 145 -11.57 -2.58 -6.13
N TYR A 146 -11.42 -3.87 -5.82
CA TYR A 146 -12.45 -4.87 -6.02
C TYR A 146 -12.76 -5.53 -4.69
N VAL A 147 -14.03 -5.66 -4.37
CA VAL A 147 -14.53 -6.40 -3.20
C VAL A 147 -15.55 -7.42 -3.71
N GLY A 148 -15.27 -8.69 -3.55
CA GLY A 148 -16.16 -9.73 -4.03
C GLY A 148 -15.59 -11.13 -3.92
N GLU A 149 -16.20 -12.04 -4.67
CA GLU A 149 -15.82 -13.44 -4.65
C GLU A 149 -14.63 -13.74 -5.57
N TYR A 150 -13.85 -14.74 -5.18
CA TYR A 150 -12.69 -15.26 -5.87
C TYR A 150 -12.74 -16.79 -5.98
N ARG A 151 -12.32 -17.33 -7.12
CA ARG A 151 -12.15 -18.77 -7.34
C ARG A 151 -10.87 -19.03 -8.11
N GLN A 152 -10.00 -19.86 -7.54
CA GLN A 152 -8.70 -20.24 -8.13
C GLN A 152 -7.89 -19.03 -8.61
N GLY A 153 -7.85 -17.95 -7.82
CA GLY A 153 -7.08 -16.75 -8.15
C GLY A 153 -7.79 -15.74 -9.06
N LYS A 154 -9.01 -16.03 -9.54
CA LYS A 154 -9.79 -15.15 -10.42
C LYS A 154 -11.00 -14.58 -9.70
N ARG A 155 -11.41 -13.36 -10.06
CA ARG A 155 -12.73 -12.81 -9.68
C ARG A 155 -13.82 -13.67 -10.30
N GLU A 156 -14.78 -14.06 -9.49
CA GLU A 156 -15.87 -14.97 -9.83
C GLU A 156 -17.11 -14.55 -9.00
N GLY A 157 -18.31 -15.04 -9.30
CA GLY A 157 -19.49 -14.82 -8.46
C GLY A 157 -19.91 -13.35 -8.42
N THR A 158 -20.27 -12.82 -7.26
CA THR A 158 -20.70 -11.42 -7.13
C THR A 158 -19.58 -10.53 -6.59
N GLY A 159 -19.54 -9.28 -7.04
CA GLY A 159 -18.54 -8.33 -6.58
C GLY A 159 -18.78 -6.89 -7.02
N THR A 160 -18.15 -5.97 -6.30
CA THR A 160 -18.12 -4.54 -6.62
C THR A 160 -16.71 -4.13 -7.00
N TYR A 161 -16.57 -3.45 -8.13
CA TYR A 161 -15.32 -2.79 -8.53
C TYR A 161 -15.51 -1.28 -8.39
N TYR A 162 -14.63 -0.65 -7.63
CA TYR A 162 -14.57 0.79 -7.41
C TYR A 162 -13.44 1.35 -8.26
N PHE A 163 -13.79 2.35 -9.06
CA PHE A 163 -12.83 3.10 -9.86
C PHE A 163 -12.30 4.27 -9.03
N THR A 164 -11.05 4.65 -9.24
CA THR A 164 -10.47 5.84 -8.59
C THR A 164 -11.12 7.15 -9.00
N SER A 165 -11.82 7.16 -10.14
CA SER A 165 -12.66 8.26 -10.61
C SER A 165 -13.99 8.38 -9.85
N GLY A 166 -14.31 7.47 -8.93
CA GLY A 166 -15.50 7.51 -8.08
C GLY A 166 -16.63 6.59 -8.52
N GLU A 167 -16.68 6.22 -9.81
CA GLU A 167 -17.68 5.26 -10.30
C GLU A 167 -17.50 3.88 -9.67
N LYS A 168 -18.55 3.07 -9.75
CA LYS A 168 -18.49 1.66 -9.37
C LYS A 168 -19.30 0.77 -10.28
N TYR A 169 -18.81 -0.44 -10.48
CA TYR A 169 -19.55 -1.55 -11.05
C TYR A 169 -19.99 -2.49 -9.94
N VAL A 170 -21.27 -2.86 -9.91
CA VAL A 170 -21.81 -3.91 -9.01
C VAL A 170 -22.44 -4.98 -9.89
N GLY A 171 -21.99 -6.22 -9.79
CA GLY A 171 -22.57 -7.30 -10.60
C GLY A 171 -21.84 -8.63 -10.50
N GLU A 172 -22.16 -9.51 -11.44
CA GLU A 172 -21.55 -10.82 -11.54
C GLU A 172 -20.20 -10.78 -12.28
N TRP A 173 -19.33 -11.71 -11.92
CA TRP A 173 -17.97 -11.85 -12.42
C TRP A 173 -17.71 -13.30 -12.78
N LYS A 174 -16.99 -13.49 -13.89
CA LYS A 174 -16.56 -14.81 -14.35
C LYS A 174 -15.19 -14.69 -14.98
N ASN A 175 -14.23 -15.49 -14.52
CA ASN A 175 -12.86 -15.49 -15.06
C ASN A 175 -12.23 -14.08 -15.15
N ASN A 176 -12.35 -13.26 -14.11
CA ASN A 176 -11.88 -11.86 -14.07
C ASN A 176 -12.65 -10.85 -14.93
N MET A 177 -13.71 -11.23 -15.63
CA MET A 177 -14.50 -10.33 -16.47
C MET A 177 -15.89 -10.11 -15.87
N ARG A 178 -16.45 -8.93 -16.07
CA ARG A 178 -17.87 -8.66 -15.76
C ARG A 178 -18.74 -9.57 -16.63
N SER A 179 -19.75 -10.17 -16.01
CA SER A 179 -20.65 -11.13 -16.64
C SER A 179 -22.04 -11.04 -16.00
N GLY A 180 -23.04 -11.74 -16.55
CA GLY A 180 -24.36 -11.87 -15.92
C GLY A 180 -25.02 -10.50 -15.66
N GLN A 181 -25.80 -10.39 -14.59
CA GLN A 181 -26.43 -9.13 -14.22
C GLN A 181 -25.42 -8.17 -13.61
N GLY A 182 -25.48 -6.90 -13.99
CA GLY A 182 -24.66 -5.86 -13.37
C GLY A 182 -25.09 -4.44 -13.70
N ALA A 183 -24.65 -3.50 -12.85
CA ALA A 183 -24.97 -2.10 -12.92
C ALA A 183 -23.72 -1.23 -12.70
N MET A 184 -23.63 -0.13 -13.44
CA MET A 184 -22.66 0.94 -13.25
C MET A 184 -23.33 2.11 -12.56
N TYR A 185 -22.63 2.68 -11.58
CA TYR A 185 -23.04 3.89 -10.86
C TYR A 185 -21.94 4.94 -10.99
N ASP A 186 -22.33 6.21 -11.02
CA ASP A 186 -21.38 7.32 -10.98
C ASP A 186 -20.84 7.57 -9.56
N GLU A 187 -20.05 8.63 -9.40
CA GLU A 187 -19.43 9.03 -8.13
C GLU A 187 -20.44 9.42 -7.04
N ASP A 188 -21.61 9.93 -7.43
CA ASP A 188 -22.72 10.27 -6.53
C ASP A 188 -23.55 9.03 -6.15
N GLY A 189 -23.29 7.89 -6.80
CA GLY A 189 -24.03 6.65 -6.61
C GLY A 189 -25.32 6.57 -7.41
N GLU A 190 -25.51 7.44 -8.39
CA GLU A 190 -26.63 7.39 -9.33
C GLU A 190 -26.40 6.33 -10.40
N LEU A 191 -27.48 5.65 -10.80
CA LEU A 191 -27.42 4.57 -11.79
C LEU A 191 -27.13 5.14 -13.19
N ILE A 192 -25.96 4.82 -13.75
CA ILE A 192 -25.61 5.14 -15.14
C ILE A 192 -26.32 4.18 -16.10
N LEU A 193 -26.13 2.87 -15.87
CA LEU A 193 -26.76 1.81 -16.65
C LEU A 193 -26.79 0.50 -15.88
N SER A 194 -27.78 -0.35 -16.19
CA SER A 194 -27.84 -1.74 -15.74
C SER A 194 -28.10 -2.66 -16.92
N GLY A 195 -27.74 -3.93 -16.80
CA GLY A 195 -27.85 -4.84 -17.94
C GLY A 195 -27.23 -6.21 -17.75
N ILE A 196 -27.27 -6.99 -18.83
CA ILE A 196 -26.57 -8.26 -18.94
C ILE A 196 -25.19 -8.03 -19.54
N TRP A 197 -24.14 -8.47 -18.84
CA TRP A 197 -22.75 -8.36 -19.22
C TRP A 197 -22.23 -9.69 -19.75
N LYS A 198 -21.38 -9.62 -20.76
CA LYS A 198 -20.62 -10.75 -21.30
C LYS A 198 -19.23 -10.29 -21.68
N GLU A 199 -18.21 -10.87 -21.05
CA GLU A 199 -16.79 -10.58 -21.33
C GLU A 199 -16.51 -9.07 -21.29
N ASP A 200 -16.89 -8.43 -20.18
CA ASP A 200 -16.74 -6.98 -19.95
C ASP A 200 -17.56 -6.05 -20.85
N LYS A 201 -18.44 -6.60 -21.70
CA LYS A 201 -19.31 -5.84 -22.58
C LYS A 201 -20.77 -6.01 -22.17
N VAL A 202 -21.46 -4.90 -21.94
CA VAL A 202 -22.92 -4.89 -21.77
C VAL A 202 -23.59 -5.28 -23.10
N GLN A 203 -24.53 -6.22 -23.04
CA GLN A 203 -25.27 -6.77 -24.18
C GLN A 203 -26.66 -6.14 -24.28
N GLU A 204 -27.35 -6.05 -23.15
CA GLU A 204 -28.66 -5.43 -23.02
C GLU A 204 -28.57 -4.30 -22.01
N VAL A 205 -29.05 -3.12 -22.37
CA VAL A 205 -28.90 -1.93 -21.54
C VAL A 205 -30.26 -1.41 -21.11
N VAL A 206 -30.49 -1.38 -19.81
CA VAL A 206 -31.50 -0.54 -19.18
C VAL A 206 -30.79 0.72 -18.71
N LYS A 207 -30.92 1.80 -19.50
CA LYS A 207 -30.41 3.13 -19.11
C LYS A 207 -31.49 3.89 -18.34
N LYS A 208 -31.08 4.70 -17.37
CA LYS A 208 -31.93 5.79 -16.88
C LYS A 208 -32.02 6.82 -18.02
N GLY A 209 -33.24 7.21 -18.37
CA GLY A 209 -33.53 8.26 -19.35
C GLY A 209 -33.26 9.65 -18.80
#